data_AF-A0A317X5K2-F1
#
_entry.id   AF-A0A317X5K2-F1
#
_cell.length_a   1.000
_cell.length_b   1.000
_cell.length_c   1.000
_cell.angle_alpha   90.00
_cell.angle_beta   90.00
_cell.angle_gamma   90.00
#
_symmetry.space_group_name_H-M   'P 1'
#
loop_
_entity.id
_entity.type
_entity.pdbx_description
1 polymer ?
#
loop_
_entity_poly.entity_id
_entity_poly.type
_entity_poly.pdbx_seq_one_letter_code
_entity_poly.pdbx_strand_id
1 'polypeptide(L)'
;MVGREAIVKDTGGLIRFHPRYSFSDLEEAATVLAYGSFLEWKREKESHDHIQKYDHLVAFVTIGLNGITALVDLNPRLREEEENFRIKEISVAQLTFVPPTAEKKGSWKCTAILMSNVFNIPYGSGCIFYIHKKDQERFRPFSTALGERPKFIRVTMSMSISESGAKRQVDAINRLCGVVHDNELGYLNKWRPLLLNQHSGVRKVNDLATEHGLKPDTVTSAIDHIVSHGSLDWSEDKRECLRNCASFPGRAILIQGFPGAGKTFLIVGMSSVYLSLGIQVLSRLLATMRPMRSVPL
;
A
#
# COMPACT_ATOMS: atom_id res chain seq x y z
N MET A 1 22.89 -34.43 1.99
CA MET A 1 22.55 -33.16 2.68
C MET A 1 23.00 -32.02 1.79
N VAL A 2 22.10 -31.14 1.37
CA VAL A 2 22.48 -29.92 0.65
C VAL A 2 23.00 -28.92 1.69
N GLY A 3 24.28 -28.57 1.61
CA GLY A 3 24.93 -27.67 2.57
C GLY A 3 24.32 -26.27 2.53
N ARG A 4 24.37 -25.57 3.67
CA ARG A 4 23.88 -24.18 3.83
C ARG A 4 24.50 -23.23 2.80
N GLU A 5 25.74 -23.48 2.41
CA GLU A 5 26.47 -22.75 1.37
C GLU A 5 25.88 -22.93 -0.03
N ALA A 6 25.39 -24.13 -0.37
CA ALA A 6 24.74 -24.39 -1.66
C ALA A 6 23.39 -23.66 -1.77
N ILE A 7 22.63 -23.59 -0.67
CA ILE A 7 21.37 -22.82 -0.61
C ILE A 7 21.65 -21.32 -0.76
N VAL A 8 22.70 -20.79 -0.12
CA VAL A 8 23.10 -19.38 -0.28
C VAL A 8 23.53 -19.07 -1.70
N LYS A 9 24.30 -19.98 -2.33
CA LYS A 9 24.84 -19.81 -3.68
C LYS A 9 23.77 -19.90 -4.78
N ASP A 10 22.81 -20.82 -4.64
CA ASP A 10 21.80 -21.06 -5.69
C ASP A 10 20.54 -20.20 -5.54
N THR A 11 20.27 -19.70 -4.32
CA THR A 11 19.01 -19.01 -4.02
C THR A 11 19.16 -17.67 -3.30
N GLY A 12 20.39 -17.19 -3.10
CA GLY A 12 20.65 -15.99 -2.28
C GLY A 12 20.31 -16.22 -0.80
N GLY A 13 20.23 -17.47 -0.36
CA GLY A 13 19.82 -17.86 0.99
C GLY A 13 18.31 -17.81 1.21
N LEU A 14 17.52 -17.75 0.12
CA LEU A 14 16.06 -17.69 0.15
C LEU A 14 15.49 -18.93 -0.54
N ILE A 15 14.94 -19.87 0.24
CA ILE A 15 14.25 -21.03 -0.34
C ILE A 15 13.07 -20.52 -1.16
N ARG A 16 13.07 -20.80 -2.48
CA ARG A 16 11.95 -20.48 -3.37
C ARG A 16 10.69 -21.16 -2.85
N PHE A 17 9.83 -20.39 -2.19
CA PHE A 17 8.57 -20.89 -1.67
C PHE A 17 7.54 -20.89 -2.80
N HIS A 18 6.98 -22.05 -3.12
CA HIS A 18 5.92 -22.13 -4.13
C HIS A 18 4.65 -21.51 -3.54
N PRO A 19 3.90 -20.69 -4.30
CA PRO A 19 2.63 -20.16 -3.83
C PRO A 19 1.69 -21.33 -3.52
N ARG A 20 1.24 -21.42 -2.27
CA ARG A 20 0.20 -22.39 -1.88
C ARG A 20 -1.17 -21.78 -2.15
N TYR A 21 -2.02 -22.53 -2.82
CA TYR A 21 -3.39 -22.11 -3.16
C TYR A 21 -4.38 -22.34 -2.01
N SER A 22 -4.02 -23.15 -1.03
CA SER A 22 -4.81 -23.49 0.15
C SER A 22 -3.90 -23.97 1.27
N PHE A 23 -4.30 -23.78 2.52
CA PHE A 23 -3.57 -24.27 3.69
C PHE A 23 -4.38 -25.36 4.40
N SER A 24 -3.78 -26.54 4.63
CA SER A 24 -4.45 -27.67 5.29
C SER A 24 -4.70 -27.41 6.78
N ASP A 25 -3.80 -26.67 7.41
CA ASP A 25 -3.83 -26.38 8.85
C ASP A 25 -3.33 -24.95 9.13
N LEU A 26 -3.62 -24.49 10.34
CA LEU A 26 -3.33 -23.11 10.76
C LEU A 26 -1.84 -22.89 11.05
N GLU A 27 -1.10 -23.93 11.44
CA GLU A 27 0.33 -23.84 11.74
C GLU A 27 1.14 -23.65 10.46
N GLU A 28 0.80 -24.39 9.41
CA GLU A 28 1.33 -24.23 8.07
C GLU A 28 1.02 -22.82 7.55
N ALA A 29 -0.24 -22.39 7.63
CA ALA A 29 -0.64 -21.05 7.22
C ALA A 29 0.19 -19.96 7.94
N ALA A 30 0.32 -20.08 9.26
CA ALA A 30 1.10 -19.14 10.06
C ALA A 30 2.56 -19.09 9.60
N THR A 31 3.19 -20.24 9.45
CA THR A 31 4.60 -20.37 9.07
C THR A 31 4.85 -19.79 7.68
N VAL A 32 4.05 -20.19 6.69
CA VAL A 32 4.24 -19.78 5.29
C VAL A 32 3.99 -18.29 5.11
N LEU A 33 2.90 -17.76 5.66
CA LEU A 33 2.56 -16.34 5.52
C LEU A 33 3.52 -15.44 6.30
N ALA A 34 3.96 -15.86 7.50
CA ALA A 34 4.93 -15.10 8.28
C ALA A 34 6.30 -15.10 7.60
N TYR A 35 6.72 -16.24 7.04
CA TYR A 35 7.95 -16.30 6.25
C TYR A 35 7.87 -15.42 5.00
N GLY A 36 6.74 -15.43 4.28
CA GLY A 36 6.48 -14.52 3.16
C GLY A 36 6.61 -13.04 3.57
N SER A 37 6.01 -12.65 4.69
CA SER A 37 6.11 -11.29 5.25
C SER A 37 7.56 -10.89 5.57
N PHE A 38 8.34 -11.83 6.13
CA PHE A 38 9.77 -11.64 6.37
C PHE A 38 10.56 -11.49 5.07
N LEU A 39 10.29 -12.32 4.06
CA LEU A 39 10.97 -12.26 2.76
C LEU A 39 10.70 -10.94 2.04
N GLU A 40 9.47 -10.43 2.07
CA GLU A 40 9.12 -9.12 1.50
C GLU A 40 9.93 -8.00 2.15
N TRP A 41 9.97 -7.96 3.49
CA TRP A 41 10.77 -6.98 4.22
C TRP A 41 12.27 -7.13 3.97
N LYS A 42 12.79 -8.37 4.01
CA LYS A 42 14.21 -8.65 3.81
C LYS A 42 14.66 -8.21 2.42
N ARG A 43 13.88 -8.52 1.39
CA ARG A 43 14.15 -8.09 0.01
C ARG A 43 14.21 -6.57 -0.09
N GLU A 44 13.21 -5.87 0.48
CA GLU A 44 13.21 -4.40 0.47
C GLU A 44 14.47 -3.87 1.16
N LYS A 45 14.84 -4.47 2.31
CA LYS A 45 15.99 -4.06 3.11
C LYS A 45 17.30 -4.26 2.36
N GLU A 46 17.49 -5.42 1.74
CA GLU A 46 18.67 -5.71 0.93
C GLU A 46 18.81 -4.74 -0.24
N SER A 47 17.71 -4.42 -0.94
CA SER A 47 17.73 -3.41 -2.01
C SER A 47 18.12 -2.02 -1.47
N HIS A 48 17.59 -1.61 -0.31
CA HIS A 48 17.95 -0.32 0.29
C HIS A 48 19.38 -0.28 0.83
N ASP A 49 19.85 -1.36 1.46
CA ASP A 49 21.24 -1.49 1.91
C ASP A 49 22.21 -1.47 0.73
N HIS A 50 21.79 -2.01 -0.42
CA HIS A 50 22.57 -1.98 -1.66
C HIS A 50 22.74 -0.57 -2.24
N ILE A 51 21.67 0.24 -2.27
CA ILE A 51 21.75 1.68 -2.66
C ILE A 51 22.79 2.40 -1.80
N GLN A 52 22.72 2.21 -0.49
CA GLN A 52 23.52 2.94 0.50
C GLN A 52 25.02 2.67 0.41
N LYS A 53 25.46 1.64 -0.32
CA LYS A 53 26.89 1.32 -0.51
C LYS A 53 27.59 2.27 -1.47
N TYR A 54 26.84 3.02 -2.27
CA TYR A 54 27.38 3.82 -3.35
C TYR A 54 27.07 5.31 -3.17
N ASP A 55 27.96 6.15 -3.71
CA ASP A 55 27.62 7.54 -3.96
C ASP A 55 26.79 7.65 -5.23
N HIS A 56 25.80 8.54 -5.19
CA HIS A 56 24.91 8.87 -6.29
C HIS A 56 25.09 10.33 -6.69
N LEU A 57 24.30 10.76 -7.67
CA LEU A 57 24.24 12.16 -8.06
C LEU A 57 22.83 12.70 -7.79
N VAL A 58 22.73 13.90 -7.23
CA VAL A 58 21.47 14.63 -7.05
C VAL A 58 21.54 15.97 -7.75
N ALA A 59 20.47 16.33 -8.44
CA ALA A 59 20.20 17.68 -8.89
C ALA A 59 18.88 18.16 -8.29
N PHE A 60 18.77 19.45 -8.03
CA PHE A 60 17.53 20.05 -7.55
C PHE A 60 16.86 20.79 -8.69
N VAL A 61 15.56 20.56 -8.87
CA VAL A 61 14.78 21.11 -9.98
C VAL A 61 13.58 21.86 -9.41
N THR A 62 13.37 23.09 -9.86
CA THR A 62 12.18 23.87 -9.55
C THR A 62 11.01 23.41 -10.43
N ILE A 63 9.89 23.09 -9.81
CA ILE A 63 8.64 22.68 -10.48
C ILE A 63 7.53 23.66 -10.09
N GLY A 64 6.85 24.22 -11.11
CA GLY A 64 5.79 25.19 -10.93
C GLY A 64 6.30 26.48 -10.27
N LEU A 65 5.44 27.15 -9.49
CA LEU A 65 5.76 28.46 -8.91
C LEU A 65 6.70 28.39 -7.69
N ASN A 66 6.71 27.30 -6.94
CA ASN A 66 7.46 27.21 -5.67
C ASN A 66 7.93 25.78 -5.30
N GLY A 67 7.68 24.75 -6.11
CA GLY A 67 8.05 23.38 -5.76
C GLY A 67 9.53 23.12 -6.03
N ILE A 68 10.20 22.35 -5.19
CA ILE A 68 11.53 21.80 -5.49
C ILE A 68 11.51 20.29 -5.31
N THR A 69 12.02 19.59 -6.31
CA THR A 69 12.26 18.14 -6.28
C THR A 69 13.74 17.83 -6.41
N ALA A 70 14.17 16.75 -5.79
CA ALA A 70 15.48 16.16 -6.02
C ALA A 70 15.38 15.12 -7.14
N LEU A 71 16.07 15.35 -8.24
CA LEU A 71 16.33 14.36 -9.28
C LEU A 71 17.59 13.61 -8.88
N VAL A 72 17.47 12.33 -8.54
CA VAL A 72 18.58 11.47 -8.19
C VAL A 72 18.92 10.56 -9.37
N ASP A 73 20.15 10.66 -9.84
CA ASP A 73 20.74 9.70 -10.76
C ASP A 73 21.51 8.66 -9.95
N LEU A 74 21.00 7.42 -10.00
CA LEU A 74 21.54 6.31 -9.22
C LEU A 74 22.87 5.86 -9.81
N ASN A 75 23.72 5.30 -8.95
CA ASN A 75 25.03 4.83 -9.39
C ASN A 75 24.85 3.73 -10.46
N PRO A 76 25.53 3.80 -11.61
CA PRO A 76 25.34 2.83 -12.70
C PRO A 76 25.64 1.38 -12.28
N ARG A 77 26.56 1.20 -11.31
CA ARG A 77 26.89 -0.14 -10.76
C ARG A 77 25.69 -0.86 -10.17
N LEU A 78 24.69 -0.13 -9.66
CA LEU A 78 23.44 -0.73 -9.15
C LEU A 78 22.69 -1.51 -10.24
N ARG A 79 22.72 -1.02 -11.49
CA ARG A 79 22.02 -1.65 -12.62
C ARG A 79 22.84 -2.77 -13.26
N GLU A 80 24.16 -2.70 -13.14
CA GLU A 80 25.07 -3.76 -13.60
C GLU A 80 24.98 -5.00 -12.70
N GLU A 81 24.78 -4.80 -11.39
CA GLU A 81 24.66 -5.88 -10.41
C GLU A 81 23.23 -6.45 -10.31
N GLU A 82 22.21 -5.64 -10.58
CA GLU A 82 20.80 -6.06 -10.60
C GLU A 82 20.04 -5.46 -11.80
N GLU A 83 19.86 -6.25 -12.87
CA GLU A 83 19.21 -5.80 -14.13
C GLU A 83 17.79 -5.20 -13.95
N ASN A 84 17.12 -5.53 -12.84
CA ASN A 84 15.76 -5.06 -12.52
C ASN A 84 15.69 -4.23 -11.24
N PHE A 85 16.77 -3.53 -10.87
CA PHE A 85 16.80 -2.69 -9.69
C PHE A 85 15.68 -1.64 -9.70
N ARG A 86 14.78 -1.70 -8.71
CA ARG A 86 13.68 -0.73 -8.55
C ARG A 86 13.55 -0.32 -7.09
N ILE A 87 13.48 0.98 -6.86
CA ILE A 87 13.10 1.53 -5.57
C ILE A 87 11.58 1.61 -5.51
N LYS A 88 11.01 1.13 -4.41
CA LYS A 88 9.57 1.20 -4.14
C LYS A 88 9.12 2.66 -4.05
N GLU A 89 8.03 3.01 -4.75
CA GLU A 89 7.43 4.34 -4.64
C GLU A 89 7.05 4.65 -3.18
N ILE A 90 7.07 5.93 -2.82
CA ILE A 90 6.78 6.43 -1.46
C ILE A 90 7.90 6.10 -0.45
N SER A 91 8.97 5.42 -0.86
CA SER A 91 10.15 5.24 -0.02
C SER A 91 10.74 6.58 0.40
N VAL A 92 11.06 6.69 1.69
CA VAL A 92 11.67 7.89 2.27
C VAL A 92 13.19 7.73 2.25
N ALA A 93 13.89 8.72 1.69
CA ALA A 93 15.34 8.78 1.67
C ALA A 93 15.85 10.02 2.39
N GLN A 94 16.93 9.87 3.15
CA GLN A 94 17.76 10.98 3.61
C GLN A 94 18.91 11.17 2.62
N LEU A 95 18.89 12.29 1.91
CA LEU A 95 19.92 12.71 0.98
C LEU A 95 20.96 13.53 1.74
N THR A 96 22.22 13.09 1.74
CA THR A 96 23.33 13.80 2.38
C THR A 96 24.34 14.24 1.31
N PHE A 97 24.59 15.54 1.19
CA PHE A 97 25.47 16.10 0.15
C PHE A 97 26.21 17.34 0.66
N VAL A 98 27.26 17.76 -0.04
CA VAL A 98 27.97 19.02 0.25
C VAL A 98 27.54 20.06 -0.79
N PRO A 99 26.91 21.18 -0.40
CA PRO A 99 26.43 22.16 -1.35
C PRO A 99 27.60 22.88 -2.03
N PRO A 100 27.49 23.27 -3.32
CA PRO A 100 28.59 23.84 -4.09
C PRO A 100 29.14 25.16 -3.53
N THR A 101 28.29 25.91 -2.81
CA THR A 101 28.62 27.23 -2.26
C THR A 101 29.18 27.18 -0.83
N ALA A 102 29.26 26.01 -0.20
CA ALA A 102 29.80 25.88 1.15
C ALA A 102 31.29 25.52 1.10
N GLU A 103 32.16 26.51 0.92
CA GLU A 103 33.61 26.32 0.85
C GLU A 103 34.27 25.72 2.11
N LYS A 104 33.53 25.41 3.18
CA LYS A 104 34.04 24.73 4.41
C LYS A 104 32.96 24.26 5.41
N LYS A 105 31.67 24.30 5.09
CA LYS A 105 30.57 24.17 6.07
C LYS A 105 29.72 22.92 5.91
N GLY A 106 30.30 21.76 6.25
CA GLY A 106 29.57 20.54 6.62
C GLY A 106 28.67 19.92 5.53
N SER A 107 28.30 18.65 5.73
CA SER A 107 27.29 18.01 4.89
C SER A 107 25.89 18.53 5.22
N TRP A 108 25.08 18.72 4.20
CA TRP A 108 23.67 19.06 4.31
C TRP A 108 22.84 17.78 4.18
N LYS A 109 21.73 17.73 4.92
CA LYS A 109 20.80 16.61 4.92
C LYS A 109 19.42 17.09 4.48
N CYS A 110 18.76 16.28 3.66
CA CYS A 110 17.40 16.50 3.21
C CYS A 110 16.62 15.19 3.30
N THR A 111 15.44 15.21 3.92
CA THR A 111 14.51 14.08 3.85
C THR A 111 13.60 14.28 2.66
N ALA A 112 13.50 13.28 1.79
CA ALA A 112 12.71 13.36 0.57
C ALA A 112 11.98 12.03 0.32
N ILE A 113 10.85 12.09 -0.38
CA ILE A 113 9.97 10.95 -0.63
C ILE A 113 10.01 10.61 -2.11
N LEU A 114 10.34 9.37 -2.46
CA LEU A 114 10.33 8.92 -3.86
C LEU A 114 8.91 8.99 -4.41
N MET A 115 8.78 9.56 -5.60
CA MET A 115 7.51 9.66 -6.31
C MET A 115 7.68 9.31 -7.78
N SER A 116 6.59 8.87 -8.40
CA SER A 116 6.50 8.76 -9.86
C SER A 116 6.62 10.13 -10.52
N ASN A 117 6.99 10.14 -11.81
CA ASN A 117 7.11 11.37 -12.59
C ASN A 117 5.73 11.96 -12.96
N VAL A 118 4.91 12.29 -11.95
CA VAL A 118 3.58 12.89 -12.14
C VAL A 118 3.65 14.29 -12.75
N PHE A 119 4.81 14.95 -12.63
CA PHE A 119 5.05 16.28 -13.19
C PHE A 119 5.58 16.25 -14.63
N ASN A 120 5.77 15.05 -15.19
CA ASN A 120 6.32 14.83 -16.53
C ASN A 120 7.61 15.62 -16.79
N ILE A 121 8.53 15.63 -15.81
CA ILE A 121 9.81 16.35 -15.94
C ILE A 121 10.66 15.73 -17.06
N PRO A 122 11.35 16.54 -17.88
CA PRO A 122 12.02 16.10 -19.10
C PRO A 122 13.43 15.55 -18.85
N TYR A 123 13.65 14.92 -17.70
CA TYR A 123 14.94 14.35 -17.32
C TYR A 123 14.77 12.85 -17.20
N GLY A 124 15.57 12.07 -17.94
CA GLY A 124 15.37 10.65 -18.28
C GLY A 124 15.17 9.67 -17.11
N SER A 125 15.96 8.59 -17.05
CA SER A 125 15.69 7.47 -16.11
C SER A 125 16.05 7.72 -14.64
N GLY A 126 16.10 8.98 -14.20
CA GLY A 126 16.42 9.33 -12.81
C GLY A 126 15.23 9.13 -11.87
N CYS A 127 15.52 8.91 -10.59
CA CYS A 127 14.51 8.80 -9.55
C CYS A 127 14.12 10.19 -9.05
N ILE A 128 12.81 10.45 -8.90
CA ILE A 128 12.30 11.77 -8.49
C ILE A 128 11.89 11.71 -7.03
N PHE A 129 12.49 12.58 -6.23
CA PHE A 129 12.18 12.70 -4.81
C PHE A 129 11.53 14.06 -4.51
N TYR A 130 10.36 14.00 -3.90
CA TYR A 130 9.67 15.18 -3.38
C TYR A 130 10.31 15.65 -2.07
N ILE A 131 10.68 16.93 -2.02
CA ILE A 131 11.21 17.59 -0.82
C ILE A 131 10.07 18.35 -0.15
N HIS A 132 9.92 18.17 1.16
CA HIS A 132 8.87 18.84 1.92
C HIS A 132 9.01 20.37 1.86
N LYS A 133 7.89 21.09 1.66
CA LYS A 133 7.85 22.56 1.42
C LYS A 133 8.68 23.40 2.40
N LYS A 134 8.65 23.04 3.69
CA LYS A 134 9.40 23.73 4.75
C LYS A 134 10.91 23.79 4.51
N ASP A 135 11.45 22.81 3.78
CA ASP A 135 12.88 22.69 3.51
C ASP A 135 13.25 23.24 2.12
N GLN A 136 12.27 23.53 1.25
CA GLN A 136 12.51 23.89 -0.16
C GLN A 136 13.29 25.20 -0.34
N GLU A 137 13.00 26.25 0.43
CA GLU A 137 13.71 27.54 0.28
C GLU A 137 15.23 27.41 0.47
N ARG A 138 15.65 26.46 1.31
CA ARG A 138 17.07 26.14 1.52
C ARG A 138 17.73 25.57 0.27
N PHE A 139 16.98 24.89 -0.60
CA PHE A 139 17.49 24.25 -1.82
C PHE A 139 17.37 25.10 -3.09
N ARG A 140 16.62 26.21 -3.02
CA ARG A 140 16.40 27.12 -4.15
C ARG A 140 17.69 27.67 -4.78
N PRO A 141 18.73 28.09 -4.04
CA PRO A 141 19.93 28.70 -4.63
C PRO A 141 20.75 27.79 -5.56
N PHE A 142 20.54 26.48 -5.48
CA PHE A 142 21.23 25.48 -6.30
C PHE A 142 20.26 24.62 -7.11
N SER A 143 18.98 25.00 -7.13
CA SER A 143 18.00 24.42 -8.04
C SER A 143 18.16 24.98 -9.45
N THR A 144 17.72 24.19 -10.43
CA THR A 144 17.69 24.53 -11.85
C THR A 144 16.25 24.64 -12.31
N ALA A 145 15.98 25.52 -13.28
CA ALA A 145 14.64 25.66 -13.82
C ALA A 145 14.28 24.43 -14.67
N LEU A 146 12.99 24.10 -14.73
CA LEU A 146 12.51 22.99 -15.55
C LEU A 146 12.88 23.19 -17.03
N GLY A 147 13.48 22.17 -17.65
CA GLY A 147 13.98 22.20 -19.02
C GLY A 147 15.45 22.61 -19.16
N GLU A 148 16.05 23.23 -18.14
CA GLU A 148 17.49 23.50 -18.13
C GLU A 148 18.30 22.25 -17.79
N ARG A 149 19.59 22.26 -18.14
CA ARG A 149 20.51 21.16 -17.80
C ARG A 149 20.69 21.06 -16.28
N PRO A 150 20.31 19.93 -15.64
CA PRO A 150 20.44 19.78 -14.20
C PRO A 150 21.90 19.83 -13.73
N LYS A 151 22.14 20.49 -12.59
CA LYS A 151 23.46 20.54 -11.95
C LYS A 151 23.57 19.44 -10.91
N PHE A 152 24.28 18.38 -11.26
CA PHE A 152 24.45 17.22 -10.39
C PHE A 152 25.55 17.42 -9.36
N ILE A 153 25.28 17.00 -8.14
CA ILE A 153 26.17 17.04 -6.97
C ILE A 153 26.24 15.63 -6.39
N ARG A 154 27.40 15.22 -5.89
CA ARG A 154 27.53 13.92 -5.20
C ARG A 154 26.65 13.88 -3.95
N VAL A 155 25.94 12.78 -3.79
CA VAL A 155 25.05 12.53 -2.65
C VAL A 155 25.25 11.12 -2.14
N THR A 156 25.26 10.97 -0.82
CA THR A 156 25.06 9.69 -0.17
C THR A 156 23.60 9.60 0.24
N MET A 157 22.96 8.49 -0.09
CA MET A 157 21.58 8.22 0.30
C MET A 157 21.57 7.32 1.52
N SER A 158 20.64 7.56 2.44
CA SER A 158 20.28 6.60 3.49
C SER A 158 18.78 6.36 3.45
N MET A 159 18.40 5.08 3.45
CA MET A 159 17.00 4.67 3.36
C MET A 159 16.72 3.67 4.48
N SER A 160 15.91 4.09 5.45
CA SER A 160 15.53 3.20 6.55
C SER A 160 14.27 2.43 6.19
N ILE A 161 14.30 1.11 6.32
CA ILE A 161 13.09 0.29 6.24
C ILE A 161 12.58 -0.01 7.62
N SER A 162 11.35 0.41 7.87
CA SER A 162 10.67 0.07 9.10
C SER A 162 10.24 -1.40 9.10
N GLU A 163 10.57 -2.11 10.17
CA GLU A 163 10.03 -3.44 10.45
C GLU A 163 8.53 -3.40 10.77
N SER A 164 7.95 -2.22 11.00
CA SER A 164 6.56 -2.09 11.46
C SER A 164 5.52 -2.66 10.48
N GLY A 165 5.81 -2.67 9.18
CA GLY A 165 4.93 -3.29 8.18
C GLY A 165 4.89 -4.81 8.35
N ALA A 166 6.06 -5.44 8.34
CA ALA A 166 6.21 -6.88 8.53
C ALA A 166 5.70 -7.33 9.91
N LYS A 167 6.00 -6.58 10.98
CA LYS A 167 5.47 -6.87 12.33
C LYS A 167 3.95 -6.87 12.34
N ARG A 168 3.31 -5.86 11.76
CA ARG A 168 1.84 -5.81 11.65
C ARG A 168 1.26 -6.95 10.83
N GLN A 169 1.92 -7.37 9.75
CA GLN A 169 1.50 -8.53 8.97
C GLN A 169 1.60 -9.82 9.80
N VAL A 170 2.75 -10.05 10.45
CA VAL A 170 2.96 -11.22 11.32
C VAL A 170 1.97 -11.25 12.49
N ASP A 171 1.71 -10.11 13.13
CA ASP A 171 0.71 -10.00 14.19
C ASP A 171 -0.69 -10.36 13.68
N ALA A 172 -1.06 -9.90 12.49
CA ALA A 172 -2.34 -10.24 11.86
C ALA A 172 -2.44 -11.73 11.50
N ILE A 173 -1.34 -12.33 11.01
CA ILE A 173 -1.25 -13.76 10.69
C ILE A 173 -1.39 -14.59 11.97
N ASN A 174 -0.67 -14.21 13.03
CA ASN A 174 -0.72 -14.88 14.33
C ASN A 174 -2.14 -14.87 14.92
N ARG A 175 -2.85 -13.75 14.82
CA ARG A 175 -4.28 -13.68 15.20
C ARG A 175 -5.14 -14.57 14.32
N LEU A 176 -5.03 -14.43 13.00
CA LEU A 176 -5.81 -15.22 12.04
C LEU A 176 -5.65 -16.73 12.28
N CYS A 177 -4.42 -17.19 12.55
CA CYS A 177 -4.09 -18.59 12.75
C CYS A 177 -4.28 -19.06 14.20
N GLY A 178 -4.71 -18.19 15.12
CA GLY A 178 -5.01 -18.56 16.50
C GLY A 178 -3.78 -18.83 17.36
N VAL A 179 -2.63 -18.30 16.96
CA VAL A 179 -1.37 -18.39 17.72
C VAL A 179 -1.42 -17.50 18.97
N VAL A 180 -2.26 -16.45 18.95
CA VAL A 180 -2.32 -15.43 20.01
C VAL A 180 -3.79 -15.15 20.38
N HIS A 181 -4.18 -15.59 21.58
CA HIS A 181 -5.45 -15.38 22.31
C HIS A 181 -6.70 -16.21 21.95
N ASP A 182 -7.29 -16.85 22.98
CA ASP A 182 -8.51 -17.66 22.88
C ASP A 182 -9.80 -16.82 22.71
N ASN A 183 -9.79 -15.56 23.16
CA ASN A 183 -11.01 -14.74 23.26
C ASN A 183 -11.52 -14.22 21.90
N GLU A 184 -10.71 -14.27 20.83
CA GLU A 184 -11.08 -13.84 19.47
C GLU A 184 -11.45 -15.02 18.54
N LEU A 185 -11.31 -16.26 19.02
CA LEU A 185 -11.47 -17.49 18.23
C LEU A 185 -12.85 -17.57 17.54
N GLY A 186 -13.93 -17.18 18.22
CA GLY A 186 -15.29 -17.29 17.70
C GLY A 186 -15.57 -16.42 16.47
N TYR A 187 -15.01 -15.20 16.43
CA TYR A 187 -15.14 -14.31 15.26
C TYR A 187 -14.19 -14.75 14.14
N LEU A 188 -12.95 -15.12 14.45
CA LEU A 188 -11.95 -15.47 13.43
C LEU A 188 -12.24 -16.82 12.76
N ASN A 189 -12.82 -17.79 13.48
CA ASN A 189 -13.26 -19.07 12.91
C ASN A 189 -14.22 -18.90 11.73
N LYS A 190 -14.98 -17.80 11.70
CA LYS A 190 -15.89 -17.48 10.59
C LYS A 190 -15.16 -17.05 9.31
N TRP A 191 -13.96 -16.46 9.44
CA TRP A 191 -13.19 -15.91 8.33
C TRP A 191 -12.06 -16.83 7.86
N ARG A 192 -11.54 -17.68 8.74
CA ARG A 192 -10.45 -18.63 8.45
C ARG A 192 -10.67 -19.45 7.17
N PRO A 193 -11.84 -20.08 6.94
CA PRO A 193 -12.00 -20.92 5.76
C PRO A 193 -11.92 -20.14 4.45
N LEU A 194 -12.39 -18.89 4.47
CA LEU A 194 -12.32 -17.96 3.35
C LEU A 194 -10.88 -17.49 3.11
N LEU A 195 -10.21 -16.99 4.16
CA LEU A 195 -8.90 -16.34 4.05
C LEU A 195 -7.76 -17.33 3.82
N LEU A 196 -7.89 -18.56 4.30
CA LEU A 196 -6.89 -19.63 4.14
C LEU A 196 -7.26 -20.61 3.02
N ASN A 197 -8.36 -20.33 2.30
CA ASN A 197 -8.89 -21.15 1.22
C ASN A 197 -9.00 -22.64 1.59
N GLN A 198 -9.51 -22.94 2.80
CA GLN A 198 -9.60 -24.30 3.36
C GLN A 198 -10.77 -25.12 2.79
N HIS A 199 -11.70 -24.49 2.07
CA HIS A 199 -12.88 -25.15 1.51
C HIS A 199 -13.08 -24.80 0.04
N SER A 200 -13.18 -25.84 -0.79
CA SER A 200 -13.70 -25.76 -2.15
C SER A 200 -15.21 -26.05 -2.14
N GLY A 201 -16.04 -25.09 -2.59
CA GLY A 201 -17.48 -25.31 -2.72
C GLY A 201 -18.33 -24.05 -2.67
N VAL A 202 -19.64 -24.20 -2.89
CA VAL A 202 -20.62 -23.12 -2.79
C VAL A 202 -20.65 -22.61 -1.35
N ARG A 203 -20.34 -21.33 -1.18
CA ARG A 203 -20.30 -20.71 0.15
C ARG A 203 -21.70 -20.34 0.58
N LYS A 204 -21.99 -20.52 1.88
CA LYS A 204 -23.25 -20.08 2.47
C LYS A 204 -23.44 -18.58 2.20
N VAL A 205 -24.58 -18.24 1.61
CA VAL A 205 -25.01 -16.84 1.44
C VAL A 205 -25.33 -16.30 2.83
N ASN A 206 -24.73 -15.17 3.17
CA ASN A 206 -24.99 -14.49 4.44
C ASN A 206 -26.03 -13.42 4.16
N ASP A 207 -27.19 -13.59 4.76
CA ASP A 207 -28.26 -12.62 4.70
C ASP A 207 -28.10 -11.62 5.85
N LEU A 208 -27.97 -10.35 5.47
CA LEU A 208 -27.77 -9.24 6.38
C LEU A 208 -28.91 -9.12 7.39
N ALA A 209 -30.15 -9.37 6.95
CA ALA A 209 -31.31 -9.28 7.81
C ALA A 209 -31.24 -10.31 8.94
N THR A 210 -31.01 -11.57 8.58
CA THR A 210 -30.88 -12.67 9.54
C THR A 210 -29.68 -12.51 10.48
N GLU A 211 -28.51 -12.08 9.97
CA GLU A 211 -27.29 -11.99 10.80
C GLU A 211 -27.35 -10.88 11.86
N HIS A 212 -28.09 -9.80 11.59
CA HIS A 212 -28.20 -8.65 12.48
C HIS A 212 -29.55 -8.52 13.18
N GLY A 213 -30.45 -9.50 13.00
CA GLY A 213 -31.80 -9.46 13.58
C GLY A 213 -32.66 -8.31 13.05
N LEU A 214 -32.42 -7.88 11.81
CA LEU A 214 -33.15 -6.81 11.14
C LEU A 214 -34.36 -7.37 10.39
N LYS A 215 -35.39 -6.55 10.20
CA LYS A 215 -36.52 -6.92 9.31
C LYS A 215 -36.06 -6.81 7.85
N PRO A 216 -36.41 -7.76 6.96
CA PRO A 216 -36.03 -7.71 5.54
C PRO A 216 -36.42 -6.38 4.87
N ASP A 217 -37.61 -5.87 5.14
CA ASP A 217 -38.10 -4.61 4.57
C ASP A 217 -37.24 -3.40 4.96
N THR A 218 -36.64 -3.42 6.16
CA THR A 218 -35.73 -2.37 6.62
C THR A 218 -34.43 -2.38 5.81
N VAL A 219 -33.91 -3.57 5.48
CA VAL A 219 -32.72 -3.73 4.64
C VAL A 219 -33.01 -3.26 3.22
N THR A 220 -34.13 -3.68 2.63
CA THR A 220 -34.56 -3.26 1.28
C THR A 220 -34.75 -1.75 1.21
N SER A 221 -35.43 -1.15 2.20
CA SER A 221 -35.67 0.30 2.24
C SER A 221 -34.37 1.10 2.34
N ALA A 222 -33.39 0.63 3.11
CA ALA A 222 -32.08 1.26 3.21
C ALA A 222 -31.31 1.24 1.87
N ILE A 223 -31.35 0.10 1.17
CA ILE A 223 -30.76 -0.05 -0.16
C ILE A 223 -31.45 0.90 -1.15
N ASP A 224 -32.78 0.86 -1.21
CA ASP A 224 -33.56 1.67 -2.14
C ASP A 224 -33.38 3.17 -1.89
N HIS A 225 -33.26 3.60 -0.64
CA HIS A 225 -32.94 4.99 -0.31
C HIS A 225 -31.60 5.45 -0.90
N ILE A 226 -30.57 4.62 -0.87
CA ILE A 226 -29.25 4.95 -1.46
C ILE A 226 -29.29 4.88 -2.99
N VAL A 227 -29.99 3.89 -3.56
CA VAL A 227 -30.13 3.72 -5.01
C VAL A 227 -30.95 4.83 -5.64
N SER A 228 -31.98 5.32 -4.95
CA SER A 228 -32.87 6.40 -5.40
C SER A 228 -32.37 7.81 -5.05
N HIS A 229 -31.21 7.93 -4.38
CA HIS A 229 -30.69 9.21 -3.95
C HIS A 229 -30.26 10.04 -5.18
N GLY A 230 -31.08 11.04 -5.55
CA GLY A 230 -30.99 11.76 -6.82
C GLY A 230 -29.71 12.57 -7.08
N SER A 231 -28.81 12.67 -6.10
CA SER A 231 -27.47 13.26 -6.27
C SER A 231 -26.42 12.28 -6.79
N LEU A 232 -26.73 10.99 -6.85
CA LEU A 232 -25.79 9.93 -7.24
C LEU A 232 -26.36 9.19 -8.47
N ASP A 233 -25.70 9.36 -9.63
CA ASP A 233 -26.09 8.64 -10.84
C ASP A 233 -25.47 7.23 -10.85
N TRP A 234 -26.26 6.25 -10.41
CA TRP A 234 -25.87 4.85 -10.40
C TRP A 234 -26.19 4.20 -11.74
N SER A 235 -25.16 3.67 -12.41
CA SER A 235 -25.34 2.75 -13.55
C SER A 235 -26.01 1.45 -13.10
N GLU A 236 -26.63 0.72 -14.03
CA GLU A 236 -27.38 -0.50 -13.72
C GLU A 236 -26.54 -1.54 -12.95
N ASP A 237 -25.31 -1.82 -13.40
CA ASP A 237 -24.37 -2.72 -12.71
C ASP A 237 -24.09 -2.31 -11.26
N LYS A 238 -24.02 -1.01 -10.99
CA LYS A 238 -23.77 -0.48 -9.64
C LYS A 238 -25.01 -0.62 -8.77
N ARG A 239 -26.21 -0.42 -9.34
CA ARG A 239 -27.48 -0.62 -8.64
C ARG A 239 -27.65 -2.09 -8.26
N GLU A 240 -27.35 -3.00 -9.18
CA GLU A 240 -27.38 -4.44 -8.91
C GLU A 240 -26.38 -4.83 -7.82
N CYS A 241 -25.14 -4.31 -7.88
CA CYS A 241 -24.15 -4.55 -6.83
C CYS A 241 -24.59 -4.00 -5.46
N LEU A 242 -25.22 -2.83 -5.42
CA LEU A 242 -25.80 -2.26 -4.19
C LEU A 242 -26.94 -3.14 -3.64
N ARG A 243 -27.82 -3.65 -4.49
CA ARG A 243 -28.89 -4.57 -4.08
C ARG A 243 -28.35 -5.87 -3.51
N ASN A 244 -27.22 -6.35 -4.05
CA ASN A 244 -26.55 -7.53 -3.52
C ASN A 244 -25.94 -7.32 -2.13
N CYS A 245 -25.88 -6.09 -1.58
CA CYS A 245 -25.45 -5.82 -0.18
C CYS A 245 -26.21 -6.60 0.88
N ALA A 246 -27.47 -6.94 0.59
CA ALA A 246 -28.29 -7.74 1.48
C ALA A 246 -27.78 -9.18 1.60
N SER A 247 -27.07 -9.70 0.59
CA SER A 247 -26.70 -11.11 0.53
C SER A 247 -25.41 -11.38 -0.23
N PHE A 248 -24.36 -11.82 0.47
CA PHE A 248 -23.09 -12.22 -0.16
C PHE A 248 -22.65 -13.66 0.19
N PRO A 249 -22.17 -14.43 -0.80
CA PRO A 249 -21.57 -15.74 -0.54
C PRO A 249 -20.32 -15.61 0.33
N GLY A 250 -20.29 -16.32 1.46
CA GLY A 250 -19.07 -16.45 2.28
C GLY A 250 -18.55 -15.15 2.90
N ARG A 251 -19.42 -14.13 3.08
CA ARG A 251 -19.12 -12.86 3.76
C ARG A 251 -18.09 -11.98 3.07
N ALA A 252 -17.72 -12.31 1.84
CA ALA A 252 -16.77 -11.53 1.06
C ALA A 252 -17.32 -11.25 -0.34
N ILE A 253 -17.18 -10.01 -0.76
CA ILE A 253 -17.43 -9.57 -2.11
C ILE A 253 -16.13 -9.00 -2.70
N LEU A 254 -15.84 -9.39 -3.94
CA LEU A 254 -14.75 -8.83 -4.72
C LEU A 254 -15.34 -7.92 -5.79
N ILE A 255 -15.01 -6.63 -5.73
CA ILE A 255 -15.48 -5.63 -6.71
C ILE A 255 -14.33 -5.32 -7.66
N GLN A 256 -14.46 -5.76 -8.90
CA GLN A 256 -13.48 -5.52 -9.95
C GLN A 256 -14.03 -4.54 -10.99
N GLY A 257 -13.15 -3.73 -11.56
CA GLY A 257 -13.51 -2.79 -12.63
C GLY A 257 -12.31 -1.98 -13.09
N PHE A 258 -12.40 -1.44 -14.30
CA PHE A 258 -11.36 -0.61 -14.89
C PHE A 258 -11.09 0.68 -14.08
N PRO A 259 -9.93 1.34 -14.25
CA PRO A 259 -9.73 2.70 -13.75
C PRO A 259 -10.86 3.63 -14.22
N GLY A 260 -11.37 4.49 -13.34
CA GLY A 260 -12.49 5.39 -13.64
C GLY A 260 -13.89 4.78 -13.54
N ALA A 261 -14.04 3.46 -13.39
CA ALA A 261 -15.36 2.81 -13.29
C ALA A 261 -16.18 3.16 -12.02
N GLY A 262 -15.62 3.95 -11.11
CA GLY A 262 -16.32 4.40 -9.89
C GLY A 262 -16.36 3.36 -8.76
N LYS A 263 -15.40 2.42 -8.69
CA LYS A 263 -15.30 1.41 -7.61
C LYS A 263 -15.36 2.03 -6.21
N THR A 264 -14.62 3.12 -6.01
CA THR A 264 -14.60 3.84 -4.73
C THR A 264 -15.98 4.37 -4.36
N PHE A 265 -16.69 4.93 -5.33
CA PHE A 265 -18.04 5.48 -5.13
C PHE A 265 -19.05 4.38 -4.79
N LEU A 266 -18.94 3.22 -5.44
CA LEU A 266 -19.73 2.04 -5.11
C LEU A 266 -19.48 1.57 -3.67
N ILE A 267 -18.22 1.48 -3.23
CA ILE A 267 -17.88 1.12 -1.83
C ILE A 267 -18.49 2.11 -0.82
N VAL A 268 -18.52 3.41 -1.16
CA VAL A 268 -19.15 4.44 -0.33
C VAL A 268 -20.66 4.25 -0.26
N GLY A 269 -21.32 3.95 -1.39
CA GLY A 269 -22.74 3.62 -1.43
C GLY A 269 -23.06 2.42 -0.54
N MET A 270 -22.31 1.32 -0.68
CA MET A 270 -22.45 0.13 0.17
C MET A 270 -22.26 0.46 1.65
N SER A 271 -21.23 1.24 1.98
CA SER A 271 -20.98 1.68 3.35
C SER A 271 -22.13 2.50 3.91
N SER A 272 -22.76 3.33 3.08
CA SER A 272 -23.90 4.17 3.49
C SER A 272 -25.13 3.31 3.81
N VAL A 273 -25.36 2.22 3.06
CA VAL A 273 -26.40 1.23 3.38
C VAL A 273 -26.14 0.64 4.77
N TYR A 274 -24.94 0.10 5.03
CA TYR A 274 -24.61 -0.48 6.34
C TYR A 274 -24.75 0.52 7.49
N LEU A 275 -24.27 1.76 7.31
CA LEU A 275 -24.40 2.81 8.32
C LEU A 275 -25.86 3.16 8.61
N SER A 276 -26.72 3.22 7.58
CA SER A 276 -28.15 3.49 7.77
C SER A 276 -28.89 2.38 8.54
N LEU A 277 -28.34 1.16 8.52
CA LEU A 277 -28.82 0.01 9.29
C LEU A 277 -28.20 -0.07 10.70
N GLY A 278 -27.42 0.94 11.12
CA GLY A 278 -26.74 0.97 12.42
C GLY A 278 -25.51 0.05 12.50
N ILE A 279 -25.03 -0.46 11.36
CA ILE A 279 -23.86 -1.34 11.29
C ILE A 279 -22.60 -0.50 11.15
N GLN A 280 -21.62 -0.75 12.02
CA GLN A 280 -20.35 -0.04 11.99
C GLN A 280 -19.51 -0.47 10.77
N VAL A 281 -18.99 0.51 10.05
CA VAL A 281 -18.13 0.28 8.88
C VAL A 281 -16.71 0.75 9.17
N LEU A 282 -15.75 -0.17 9.11
CA LEU A 282 -14.33 0.14 9.17
C LEU A 282 -13.80 0.36 7.74
N SER A 283 -13.54 1.62 7.38
CA SER A 283 -13.00 1.97 6.07
C SER A 283 -11.96 3.07 6.14
N ARG A 284 -10.84 2.85 5.46
CA ARG A 284 -9.79 3.86 5.27
C ARG A 284 -10.28 5.06 4.44
N LEU A 285 -11.28 4.85 3.58
CA LEU A 285 -11.91 5.89 2.75
C LEU A 285 -12.86 6.77 3.58
N LEU A 286 -13.58 6.18 4.54
CA LEU A 286 -14.50 6.95 5.41
C LEU A 286 -13.76 7.77 6.47
N ALA A 287 -12.55 7.38 6.88
CA ALA A 287 -11.73 8.18 7.79
C ALA A 287 -11.27 9.53 7.21
N THR A 288 -11.32 9.70 5.88
CA THR A 288 -10.97 10.95 5.19
C THR A 288 -12.19 11.72 4.66
N MET A 289 -13.34 11.07 4.58
CA MET A 289 -14.60 11.72 4.22
C MET A 289 -15.34 12.11 5.50
N ARG A 290 -15.61 13.41 5.70
CA ARG A 290 -16.49 13.85 6.79
C ARG A 290 -17.79 13.04 6.70
N PRO A 291 -18.30 12.50 7.82
CA PRO A 291 -19.53 11.75 7.79
C PRO A 291 -20.60 12.63 7.15
N MET A 292 -21.26 12.12 6.10
CA MET A 292 -22.57 12.65 5.73
C MET A 292 -23.40 12.55 6.99
N ARG A 293 -23.74 13.72 7.55
CA ARG A 293 -24.50 13.82 8.79
C ARG A 293 -25.69 12.90 8.65
N SER A 294 -25.83 11.97 9.59
CA SER A 294 -27.05 11.21 9.81
C SER A 294 -28.21 12.21 9.86
N VAL A 295 -29.01 12.26 8.81
CA VAL A 295 -30.33 12.84 8.88
C VAL A 295 -31.15 11.83 9.66
N PRO A 296 -31.75 12.20 10.81
CA PRO A 296 -32.58 11.28 11.56
C PRO A 296 -33.77 10.86 10.70
N LEU A 297 -34.07 9.56 10.73
CA LEU A 297 -35.36 9.00 10.30
C LEU A 297 -36.50 9.63 11.12
#